data_AF-A0A953X6C7-F1
#
_entry.id   AF-A0A953X6C7-F1
#
_cell.length_a   1.000
_cell.length_b   1.000
_cell.length_c   1.000
_cell.angle_alpha   90.00
_cell.angle_beta   90.00
_cell.angle_gamma   90.00
#
_symmetry.space_group_name_H-M   'P 1'
#
loop_
_entity.id
_entity.type
_entity.pdbx_description
1 polymer ?
#
loop_
_entity_poly.entity_id
_entity_poly.type
_entity_poly.pdbx_seq_one_letter_code
_entity_poly.pdbx_strand_id
1 'polypeptide(L)'
;MASDKTSGGGMPHADRVRAVALSKSAAAKSSLAASWARSMNTYGLEPDARRVDARLEDGVLREKRDALGRILSTCGPVMDRLYASLGLAGCSVFLSDVDGVVIDHRTPDGENALFRAAGLCEGGVWSEAVQGT
;
A
#
# COMPACT_ATOMS: atom_id res chain seq x y z
N MET A 1 50.33 -13.63 -6.25
CA MET A 1 49.79 -13.66 -4.87
C MET A 1 48.69 -12.61 -4.82
N ALA A 2 47.47 -12.96 -5.24
CA ALA A 2 46.47 -13.60 -4.39
C ALA A 2 46.19 -12.75 -3.13
N SER A 3 45.07 -12.02 -3.16
CA SER A 3 43.91 -12.46 -2.37
C SER A 3 42.66 -11.72 -2.86
N ASP A 4 41.89 -12.50 -3.61
CA ASP A 4 40.44 -12.40 -3.77
C ASP A 4 39.77 -12.19 -2.40
N LYS A 5 38.94 -11.15 -2.29
CA LYS A 5 37.98 -10.99 -1.19
C LYS A 5 36.60 -11.31 -1.75
N THR A 6 36.30 -12.59 -1.80
CA THR A 6 34.95 -13.12 -1.94
C THR A 6 34.14 -12.70 -0.71
N SER A 7 33.46 -11.55 -0.83
CA SER A 7 32.51 -11.07 0.18
C SER A 7 31.14 -11.65 -0.16
N GLY A 8 30.65 -12.59 0.65
CA GLY A 8 29.32 -13.19 0.54
C GLY A 8 28.20 -12.20 0.87
N GLY A 9 27.99 -11.21 0.00
CA GLY A 9 26.81 -10.36 0.01
C GLY A 9 25.73 -10.99 -0.85
N GLY A 10 24.63 -11.44 -0.24
CA GLY A 10 23.45 -11.86 -0.99
C GLY A 10 22.94 -10.72 -1.89
N MET A 11 22.31 -11.08 -3.01
CA MET A 11 21.69 -10.12 -3.93
C MET A 11 20.78 -9.15 -3.15
N PRO A 12 20.87 -7.82 -3.39
CA PRO A 12 19.97 -6.84 -2.81
C PRO A 12 18.50 -7.21 -3.01
N HIS A 13 17.65 -6.92 -2.03
CA HIS A 13 16.23 -7.31 -2.09
C HIS A 13 15.52 -6.75 -3.33
N ALA A 14 15.80 -5.48 -3.68
CA ALA A 14 15.23 -4.83 -4.85
C ALA A 14 15.60 -5.57 -6.16
N ASP A 15 16.85 -6.01 -6.30
CA ASP A 15 17.30 -6.78 -7.47
C ASP A 15 16.61 -8.14 -7.54
N ARG A 16 16.38 -8.78 -6.38
CA ARG A 16 15.63 -10.03 -6.31
C ARG A 16 14.16 -9.84 -6.73
N VAL A 17 13.50 -8.79 -6.25
CA VAL A 17 12.13 -8.46 -6.64
C VAL A 17 12.06 -8.20 -8.14
N ARG A 18 12.97 -7.37 -8.68
CA ARG A 18 13.08 -7.06 -10.11
C ARG A 18 13.26 -8.33 -10.94
N ALA A 19 14.15 -9.23 -10.53
CA ALA A 19 14.39 -10.50 -11.23
C ALA A 19 13.15 -11.40 -11.26
N VAL A 20 12.38 -11.44 -10.17
CA VAL A 20 11.12 -12.21 -10.11
C VAL A 20 10.04 -11.56 -10.98
N ALA A 21 9.88 -10.24 -10.91
CA ALA A 21 8.88 -9.49 -11.67
C ALA A 21 9.08 -9.61 -13.19
N LEU A 22 10.35 -9.62 -13.65
CA LEU A 22 10.69 -9.79 -15.07
C LEU A 22 10.71 -11.25 -15.54
N SER A 23 10.55 -12.22 -14.62
CA SER A 23 10.53 -13.64 -14.99
C SER A 23 9.22 -14.03 -15.64
N LYS A 24 9.29 -14.45 -16.91
CA LYS A 24 8.14 -14.90 -17.72
C LYS A 24 7.31 -16.00 -17.05
N SER A 25 7.93 -16.85 -16.24
CA SER A 25 7.24 -17.98 -15.61
C SER A 25 6.78 -17.70 -14.17
N ALA A 26 7.36 -16.70 -13.49
CA ALA A 26 7.06 -16.46 -12.08
C ALA A 26 5.68 -15.84 -11.89
N ALA A 27 5.31 -14.87 -12.74
CA ALA A 27 3.98 -14.23 -12.69
C ALA A 27 2.84 -15.24 -12.90
N ALA A 28 3.04 -16.28 -13.72
CA ALA A 28 2.04 -17.34 -13.91
C ALA A 28 1.93 -18.31 -12.71
N LYS A 29 2.95 -18.35 -11.85
CA LYS A 29 3.04 -19.31 -10.72
C LYS A 29 2.75 -18.68 -9.36
N SER A 30 2.78 -17.35 -9.26
CA SER A 30 2.59 -16.63 -8.00
C SER A 30 1.83 -15.34 -8.24
N SER A 31 0.73 -15.15 -7.50
CA SER A 31 -0.05 -13.91 -7.50
C SER A 31 0.79 -12.70 -7.06
N LEU A 32 1.71 -12.90 -6.11
CA LEU A 32 2.64 -11.86 -5.67
C LEU A 32 3.62 -11.47 -6.79
N ALA A 33 4.19 -12.46 -7.48
CA ALA A 33 5.07 -12.18 -8.62
C ALA A 33 4.33 -11.49 -9.77
N ALA A 34 3.05 -11.85 -10.00
CA ALA A 34 2.19 -11.17 -10.96
C ALA A 34 1.93 -9.71 -10.55
N SER A 35 1.73 -9.45 -9.26
CA SER A 35 1.55 -8.09 -8.71
C SER A 35 2.79 -7.23 -8.92
N TRP A 36 3.97 -7.73 -8.58
CA TRP A 36 5.22 -7.01 -8.83
C TRP A 36 5.46 -6.75 -10.32
N ALA A 37 5.15 -7.74 -11.17
CA ALA A 37 5.25 -7.57 -12.62
C ALA A 37 4.32 -6.48 -13.15
N ARG A 38 3.07 -6.39 -12.67
CA ARG A 38 2.15 -5.30 -13.05
C ARG A 38 2.63 -3.94 -12.52
N SER A 39 3.05 -3.87 -11.26
CA SER A 39 3.59 -2.66 -10.65
C SER A 39 4.73 -2.07 -11.48
N MET A 40 5.66 -2.91 -11.92
CA MET A 40 6.78 -2.49 -12.77
C MET A 40 6.36 -2.21 -14.22
N ASN A 41 5.72 -3.17 -14.88
CA ASN A 41 5.55 -3.15 -16.34
C ASN A 41 4.37 -2.27 -16.79
N THR A 42 3.36 -2.09 -15.93
CA THR A 42 2.18 -1.27 -16.24
C THR A 42 2.30 0.13 -15.66
N TYR A 43 2.81 0.26 -14.43
CA TYR A 43 2.84 1.54 -13.70
C TYR A 43 4.24 2.15 -13.58
N GLY A 44 5.29 1.47 -14.04
CA GLY A 44 6.65 1.99 -14.04
C GLY A 44 7.27 2.12 -12.65
N LEU A 45 6.75 1.37 -11.66
CA LEU A 45 7.25 1.43 -10.29
C LEU A 45 8.52 0.60 -10.14
N GLU A 46 9.57 1.21 -9.60
CA GLU A 46 10.86 0.56 -9.36
C GLU A 46 10.94 0.09 -7.89
N PRO A 47 11.42 -1.14 -7.59
CA PRO A 47 11.43 -1.67 -6.22
C PRO A 47 12.26 -0.88 -5.19
N ASP A 48 13.22 -0.11 -5.67
CA ASP A 48 14.11 0.77 -4.89
C ASP A 48 13.71 2.25 -4.96
N ALA A 49 12.64 2.59 -5.68
CA ALA A 49 12.14 3.95 -5.72
C ALA A 49 11.63 4.38 -4.35
N ARG A 50 11.85 5.66 -4.02
CA ARG A 50 11.24 6.27 -2.85
C ARG A 50 9.73 6.38 -3.08
N ARG A 51 8.94 5.98 -2.08
CA ARG A 51 7.49 6.17 -2.09
C ARG A 51 7.13 7.65 -2.26
N VAL A 52 6.11 7.89 -3.06
CA VAL A 52 5.55 9.23 -3.27
C VAL A 52 4.40 9.41 -2.30
N ASP A 53 4.43 10.51 -1.55
CA ASP A 53 3.31 10.95 -0.74
C ASP A 53 2.21 11.49 -1.65
N ALA A 54 1.32 10.60 -2.08
CA ALA A 54 0.16 10.96 -2.89
C ALA A 54 -1.05 11.10 -1.97
N ARG A 55 -1.47 12.34 -1.71
CA ARG A 55 -2.70 12.65 -0.98
C ARG A 55 -3.56 13.62 -1.76
N LEU A 56 -4.86 13.36 -1.81
CA LEU A 56 -5.83 14.28 -2.39
C LEU A 56 -5.90 15.59 -1.60
N GLU A 57 -6.23 16.65 -2.32
CA GLU A 57 -6.64 17.91 -1.71
C GLU A 57 -7.96 17.74 -0.94
N ASP A 58 -8.12 18.50 0.13
CA ASP A 58 -9.25 18.34 1.05
C ASP A 58 -10.61 18.58 0.38
N GLY A 59 -10.69 19.49 -0.61
CA GLY A 59 -11.91 19.74 -1.38
C GLY A 59 -12.33 18.51 -2.20
N VAL A 60 -11.38 17.90 -2.92
CA VAL A 60 -11.64 16.70 -3.73
C VAL A 60 -12.01 15.51 -2.85
N LEU A 61 -11.31 15.35 -1.71
CA LEU A 61 -11.66 14.32 -0.72
C LEU A 61 -13.08 14.52 -0.19
N ARG A 62 -13.47 15.77 0.08
CA ARG A 62 -14.81 16.08 0.56
C ARG A 62 -15.87 15.69 -0.46
N GLU A 63 -15.68 16.05 -1.72
CA GLU A 63 -16.60 15.68 -2.81
C GLU A 63 -16.75 14.15 -2.95
N LYS A 64 -15.63 13.42 -2.91
CA LYS A 64 -15.64 11.94 -2.93
C LYS A 64 -16.41 11.36 -1.74
N ARG A 65 -16.18 11.88 -0.53
CA ARG A 65 -16.89 11.42 0.68
C ARG A 65 -18.38 11.74 0.64
N ASP A 66 -18.75 12.92 0.14
CA ASP A 66 -20.15 13.32 0.00
C ASP A 66 -20.87 12.41 -1.02
N ALA A 67 -20.23 12.08 -2.14
CA ALA A 67 -20.75 11.12 -3.12
C ALA A 67 -20.93 9.70 -2.53
N LEU A 68 -20.09 9.32 -1.57
CA LEU A 68 -20.14 8.01 -0.89
C LEU A 68 -20.96 8.04 0.41
N GLY A 69 -21.64 9.14 0.75
CA GLY A 69 -22.23 9.35 2.07
C GLY A 69 -23.13 8.21 2.57
N ARG A 70 -23.96 7.63 1.68
CA ARG A 70 -24.81 6.48 2.03
C ARG A 70 -23.99 5.22 2.36
N ILE A 71 -22.94 4.96 1.59
CA ILE A 71 -22.03 3.83 1.81
C ILE A 71 -21.31 4.02 3.13
N LEU A 72 -20.72 5.20 3.36
CA LEU A 72 -20.02 5.54 4.61
C LEU A 72 -20.93 5.36 5.85
N SER A 73 -22.18 5.81 5.78
CA SER A 73 -23.14 5.64 6.88
C SER A 73 -23.42 4.16 7.20
N THR A 74 -23.35 3.28 6.19
CA THR A 74 -23.57 1.84 6.36
C THR A 74 -22.29 1.13 6.83
N CYS A 75 -21.13 1.54 6.31
CA CYS A 75 -19.84 0.96 6.65
C CYS A 75 -19.35 1.33 8.04
N GLY A 76 -19.68 2.53 8.56
CA GLY A 76 -19.22 3.02 9.86
C GLY A 76 -19.39 2.01 11.00
N PRO A 77 -20.62 1.52 11.29
CA PRO A 77 -20.83 0.53 12.35
C PRO A 77 -20.09 -0.80 12.13
N VAL A 78 -19.88 -1.20 10.86
CA VAL A 78 -19.12 -2.41 10.52
C VAL A 78 -17.64 -2.21 10.81
N MET A 79 -17.09 -1.06 10.44
CA MET A 79 -15.71 -0.68 10.75
C MET A 79 -15.48 -0.60 12.26
N ASP A 80 -16.40 0.00 13.01
CA ASP A 80 -16.31 0.11 14.46
C ASP A 80 -16.29 -1.28 15.11
N ARG A 81 -17.13 -2.20 14.64
CA ARG A 81 -17.15 -3.59 15.12
C ARG A 81 -15.88 -4.37 14.77
N LEU A 82 -15.35 -4.21 13.55
CA LEU A 82 -14.09 -4.81 13.14
C LEU A 82 -12.94 -4.28 14.01
N TYR A 83 -12.89 -2.97 14.22
CA TYR A 83 -11.88 -2.36 15.06
C TYR A 83 -12.00 -2.78 16.52
N ALA A 84 -13.21 -2.91 17.08
CA ALA A 84 -13.39 -3.45 18.43
C ALA A 84 -12.89 -4.90 18.57
N SER A 85 -12.98 -5.70 17.50
CA SER A 85 -12.54 -7.11 17.50
C SER A 85 -11.04 -7.27 17.27
N LEU A 86 -10.43 -6.42 16.43
CA LEU A 86 -9.05 -6.54 15.98
C LEU A 86 -8.10 -5.51 16.62
N GLY A 87 -8.63 -4.42 17.17
CA GLY A 87 -7.84 -3.34 17.77
C GLY A 87 -7.06 -3.79 19.00
N LEU A 88 -7.57 -4.78 19.75
CA LEU A 88 -6.83 -5.41 20.85
C LEU A 88 -5.60 -6.19 20.37
N ALA A 89 -5.55 -6.58 19.10
CA ALA A 89 -4.39 -7.17 18.44
C ALA A 89 -3.47 -6.11 17.79
N GLY A 90 -3.74 -4.82 17.99
CA GLY A 90 -2.98 -3.71 17.41
C GLY A 90 -3.28 -3.47 15.93
N CYS A 91 -4.39 -3.97 15.40
CA CYS A 91 -4.75 -3.76 14.00
C CYS A 91 -5.50 -2.44 13.79
N SER A 92 -5.18 -1.76 12.69
CA SER A 92 -5.95 -0.63 12.17
C SER A 92 -6.82 -1.07 11.00
N VAL A 93 -7.95 -0.40 10.81
CA VAL A 93 -8.92 -0.69 9.74
C VAL A 93 -9.04 0.53 8.84
N PHE A 94 -8.86 0.33 7.54
CA PHE A 94 -8.99 1.39 6.54
C PHE A 94 -10.08 1.02 5.54
N LEU A 95 -10.84 2.03 5.12
CA LEU A 95 -11.79 1.92 4.02
C LEU A 95 -11.29 2.80 2.88
N SER A 96 -11.19 2.24 1.68
CA SER A 96 -10.85 2.97 0.47
C SER A 96 -11.99 2.98 -0.53
N ASP A 97 -11.97 3.95 -1.44
CA ASP A 97 -12.77 3.89 -2.65
C ASP A 97 -12.15 2.95 -3.71
N VAL A 98 -12.78 2.88 -4.88
CA VAL A 98 -12.34 2.05 -6.02
C VAL A 98 -11.01 2.50 -6.64
N ASP A 99 -10.62 3.75 -6.41
CA ASP A 99 -9.36 4.31 -6.89
C ASP A 99 -8.23 4.12 -5.87
N GLY A 100 -8.49 3.40 -4.78
CA GLY A 100 -7.52 3.16 -3.70
C GLY A 100 -7.29 4.38 -2.80
N VAL A 101 -8.20 5.36 -2.80
CA VAL A 101 -8.12 6.52 -1.90
C VAL A 101 -8.72 6.14 -0.56
N VAL A 102 -7.98 6.35 0.53
CA VAL A 102 -8.50 6.15 1.89
C VAL A 102 -9.59 7.18 2.18
N ILE A 103 -10.82 6.72 2.42
CA ILE A 103 -11.99 7.56 2.67
C ILE A 103 -12.43 7.56 4.13
N ASP A 104 -12.12 6.54 4.93
CA ASP A 104 -12.38 6.46 6.37
C ASP A 104 -11.39 5.48 7.04
N HIS A 105 -11.12 5.62 8.34
CA HIS A 105 -10.23 4.71 9.07
C HIS A 105 -10.49 4.63 10.58
N ARG A 106 -10.06 3.54 11.21
CA ARG A 106 -9.95 3.39 12.66
C ARG A 106 -8.54 2.93 12.99
N THR A 107 -7.83 3.76 13.74
CA THR A 107 -6.43 3.57 14.12
C THR A 107 -6.27 3.89 15.61
N PRO A 108 -5.24 3.35 16.28
CA PRO A 108 -4.85 3.80 17.61
C PRO A 108 -4.38 5.27 17.56
N ASP A 109 -4.80 6.10 18.52
CA ASP A 109 -4.49 7.54 18.54
C ASP A 109 -2.99 7.85 18.49
N GLY A 110 -2.17 6.98 19.10
CA GLY A 110 -0.71 7.12 19.14
C GLY A 110 0.02 6.84 17.82
N GLU A 111 -0.65 6.25 16.83
CA GLU A 111 -0.02 5.80 15.58
C GLU A 111 -0.36 6.68 14.36
N ASN A 112 -1.18 7.71 14.55
CA ASN A 112 -1.65 8.57 13.45
C ASN A 112 -0.50 9.20 12.65
N ALA A 113 0.60 9.57 13.30
CA ALA A 113 1.78 10.12 12.62
C ALA A 113 2.50 9.06 11.75
N LEU A 114 2.60 7.82 12.25
CA LEU A 114 3.21 6.70 11.54
C LEU A 114 2.40 6.37 10.28
N PHE A 115 1.09 6.23 10.41
CA PHE A 115 0.21 5.93 9.28
C PHE A 115 0.20 7.06 8.26
N ARG A 116 0.18 8.33 8.70
CA ARG A 116 0.28 9.48 7.81
C ARG A 116 1.58 9.48 7.01
N ALA A 117 2.72 9.17 7.65
CA ALA A 117 4.01 9.05 6.97
C ALA A 117 4.06 7.88 5.97
N ALA A 118 3.19 6.87 6.13
CA ALA A 118 3.00 5.79 5.18
C ALA A 118 1.90 6.08 4.14
N GLY A 119 1.31 7.29 4.13
CA GLY A 119 0.19 7.64 3.25
C GLY A 119 -1.16 7.00 3.63
N LEU A 120 -1.25 6.32 4.78
CA LEU A 120 -2.47 5.69 5.30
C LEU A 120 -3.26 6.69 6.17
N CYS A 121 -3.76 7.74 5.54
CA CYS A 121 -4.63 8.72 6.19
C CYS A 121 -5.75 9.12 5.21
N GLU A 122 -6.83 9.75 5.69
CA GLU A 122 -7.90 10.19 4.79
C GLU A 122 -7.36 11.06 3.63
N GLY A 123 -7.74 10.69 2.40
CA GLY A 123 -7.25 11.27 1.16
C GLY A 123 -5.96 10.64 0.62
N GLY A 124 -5.27 9.80 1.39
CA GLY A 124 -4.08 9.11 0.93
C GLY A 124 -4.39 8.11 -0.18
N VAL A 125 -3.58 8.13 -1.24
CA VAL A 125 -3.75 7.29 -2.44
C VAL A 125 -2.86 6.06 -2.30
N TRP A 126 -3.50 4.91 -2.11
CA TRP A 126 -2.88 3.60 -1.88
C TRP A 126 -3.15 2.59 -3.00
N SER A 127 -3.46 3.08 -4.19
CA SER A 127 -3.63 2.22 -5.36
C SER A 127 -2.32 1.56 -5.78
N GLU A 128 -2.42 0.39 -6.41
CA GLU A 128 -1.26 -0.33 -6.96
C GLU A 128 -0.48 0.54 -7.96
N ALA A 129 -1.16 1.45 -8.67
CA ALA A 129 -0.51 2.36 -9.61
C ALA A 129 0.42 3.39 -8.95
N VAL A 130 0.19 3.70 -7.67
CA VAL A 130 0.94 4.71 -6.94
C VAL A 130 1.92 4.08 -5.95
N GLN A 131 1.45 3.09 -5.18
CA GLN A 131 2.24 2.48 -4.10
C GLN A 131 2.83 1.11 -4.47
N GLY A 132 2.34 0.48 -5.55
CA GLY A 132 2.67 -0.90 -5.87
C GLY A 132 1.98 -1.89 -4.93
N THR A 133 2.67 -2.97 -4.58
CA THR A 133 2.22 -4.01 -3.64
C THR A 133 3.09 -4.03 -2.40
#